data_AF-A0A7K0XDG9-F1
#
_entry.id   AF-A0A7K0XDG9-F1
#
_cell.length_a   1.000
_cell.length_b   1.000
_cell.length_c   1.000
_cell.angle_alpha   90.00
_cell.angle_beta   90.00
_cell.angle_gamma   90.00
#
_symmetry.space_group_name_H-M   'P 1'
#
loop_
_entity.id
_entity.type
_entity.pdbx_description
1 polymer ?
#
loop_
_entity_poly.entity_id
_entity_poly.type
_entity_poly.pdbx_seq_one_letter_code
_entity_poly.pdbx_strand_id
1 'polypeptide(L)'
;GAYGIDAAAHKGALIAEGSTIAVLAAGIDINYPAGHARLFAEILESGAIVTEVMPGVNAIPSRFLTRNRLIAALSNATLVVEAAFRSGSLRTARDAAELFRPVMAIPGPINSPTSEGCHRLIGERAAEIVTSVSDAVEFLSI
;
A
#
# COMPACT_ATOMS: atom_id res chain seq x y z
N GLY A 1 4.41 2.44 -4.23
CA GLY A 1 4.73 3.63 -5.05
C GLY A 1 3.88 3.80 -6.30
N ALA A 2 2.61 3.40 -6.32
CA ALA A 2 1.65 3.89 -7.30
C ALA A 2 1.32 5.39 -7.06
N TYR A 3 0.54 5.99 -7.95
CA TYR A 3 -0.05 7.31 -7.71
C TYR A 3 -1.04 7.26 -6.53
N GLY A 4 -1.30 8.42 -5.90
CA GLY A 4 -2.27 8.55 -4.82
C GLY A 4 -1.70 8.15 -3.45
N ILE A 5 -2.45 7.34 -2.70
CA ILE A 5 -2.15 6.97 -1.31
C ILE A 5 -0.74 6.38 -1.15
N ASP A 6 -0.32 5.48 -2.04
CA ASP A 6 1.04 4.92 -2.06
C ASP A 6 2.13 6.01 -2.02
N ALA A 7 1.99 7.01 -2.89
CA ALA A 7 2.95 8.10 -2.97
C ALA A 7 2.89 9.03 -1.75
N ALA A 8 1.68 9.30 -1.24
CA ALA A 8 1.50 10.08 -0.03
C ALA A 8 2.14 9.39 1.18
N ALA A 9 2.00 8.07 1.30
CA ALA A 9 2.60 7.27 2.37
C ALA A 9 4.14 7.32 2.33
N HIS A 10 4.75 7.10 1.16
CA HIS A 10 6.21 7.21 1.03
C HIS A 10 6.72 8.62 1.36
N LYS A 11 6.05 9.66 0.85
CA LYS A 11 6.43 11.05 1.15
C LYS A 11 6.28 11.37 2.64
N GLY A 12 5.19 10.93 3.27
CA GLY A 12 4.98 11.13 4.71
C GLY A 12 6.09 10.48 5.53
N ALA A 13 6.50 9.25 5.18
CA ALA A 13 7.62 8.58 5.83
C ALA A 13 8.94 9.35 5.66
N LEU A 14 9.25 9.83 4.45
CA LEU A 14 10.46 10.61 4.18
C LEU A 14 10.47 11.97 4.90
N ILE A 15 9.33 12.67 4.94
CA ILE A 15 9.19 13.95 5.67
C ILE A 15 9.42 13.77 7.17
N ALA A 16 9.00 12.62 7.71
CA ALA A 16 9.24 12.26 9.10
C ALA A 16 10.66 11.72 9.35
N GLU A 17 11.58 11.86 8.39
CA GLU A 17 12.95 11.32 8.43
C GLU A 17 13.01 9.80 8.70
N GLY A 18 11.94 9.09 8.33
CA GLY A 18 11.84 7.64 8.44
C GLY A 18 12.37 6.90 7.21
N SER A 19 12.24 5.58 7.26
CA SER A 19 12.55 4.67 6.14
C SER A 19 11.28 4.20 5.46
N THR A 20 11.35 3.94 4.15
CA THR A 20 10.23 3.37 3.39
C THR A 20 10.70 2.42 2.29
N ILE A 21 9.87 1.44 1.94
CA ILE A 21 10.19 0.43 0.93
C ILE A 21 9.15 0.48 -0.18
N ALA A 22 9.59 0.74 -1.40
CA ALA A 22 8.73 0.68 -2.58
C ALA A 22 8.87 -0.68 -3.29
N VAL A 23 7.77 -1.42 -3.38
CA VAL A 23 7.72 -2.66 -4.18
C VAL A 23 7.26 -2.32 -5.61
N LEU A 24 7.99 -2.70 -6.65
CA LEU A 24 7.66 -2.39 -8.05
C LEU A 24 6.98 -3.55 -8.78
N ALA A 25 6.18 -3.22 -9.79
CA ALA A 25 5.56 -4.16 -10.72
C ALA A 25 6.34 -4.27 -12.06
N ALA A 26 7.52 -3.65 -12.13
CA ALA A 26 8.45 -3.64 -13.25
C ALA A 26 9.85 -4.07 -12.78
N GLY A 27 10.77 -4.27 -13.71
CA GLY A 27 12.19 -4.48 -13.43
C GLY A 27 12.79 -3.35 -12.59
N ILE A 28 13.88 -3.65 -11.88
CA ILE A 28 14.49 -2.73 -10.90
C ILE A 28 15.02 -1.43 -11.53
N ASP A 29 15.32 -1.48 -12.83
CA ASP A 29 15.82 -0.41 -13.68
C ASP A 29 14.71 0.39 -14.39
N ILE A 30 13.43 0.09 -14.12
CA ILE A 30 12.27 0.75 -14.75
C ILE A 30 11.45 1.47 -13.69
N ASN A 31 11.54 2.79 -13.71
CA ASN A 31 10.69 3.67 -12.92
C ASN A 31 9.26 3.66 -13.48
N TYR A 32 8.37 2.94 -12.82
CA TYR A 32 6.93 3.00 -13.09
C TYR A 32 6.14 3.30 -11.81
N PRO A 33 5.25 4.31 -11.83
CA PRO A 33 5.05 5.27 -12.92
C PRO A 33 6.24 6.23 -13.09
N ALA A 34 6.54 6.66 -14.33
CA ALA A 34 7.71 7.49 -14.64
C ALA A 34 7.74 8.83 -13.87
N GLY A 35 6.56 9.40 -13.58
CA GLY A 35 6.44 10.63 -12.80
C GLY A 35 6.94 10.53 -11.35
N HIS A 36 7.22 9.32 -10.85
CA HIS A 36 7.76 9.07 -9.52
C HIS A 36 9.28 8.87 -9.49
N ALA A 37 10.00 9.11 -10.60
CA ALA A 37 11.46 8.93 -10.66
C ALA A 37 12.20 9.65 -9.52
N ARG A 38 11.82 10.91 -9.21
CA ARG A 38 12.41 11.66 -8.09
C ARG A 38 12.07 11.03 -6.74
N LEU A 39 10.81 10.64 -6.53
CA LEU A 39 10.40 9.98 -5.28
C LEU A 39 11.18 8.68 -5.08
N PHE A 40 11.38 7.89 -6.13
CA PHE A 40 12.16 6.65 -6.03
C PHE A 40 13.63 6.91 -5.70
N ALA A 41 14.24 7.97 -6.24
CA ALA A 41 15.57 8.38 -5.84
C ALA A 41 15.63 8.76 -4.36
N GLU A 42 14.68 9.56 -3.87
CA GLU A 42 14.59 9.96 -2.45
C GLU A 42 14.39 8.74 -1.53
N ILE A 43 13.57 7.75 -1.94
CA ILE A 43 13.39 6.50 -1.19
C ILE A 43 14.71 5.71 -1.04
N LEU A 44 15.58 5.74 -2.05
CA LEU A 44 16.86 5.02 -2.01
C LEU A 44 17.89 5.66 -1.07
N GLU A 45 17.69 6.90 -0.62
CA GLU A 45 18.59 7.56 0.32
C GLU A 45 18.50 6.97 1.74
N SER A 46 17.31 6.52 2.17
CA SER A 46 17.05 6.02 3.53
C SER A 46 16.21 4.73 3.59
N GLY A 47 15.95 4.11 2.45
CA GLY A 47 15.02 2.99 2.31
C GLY A 47 15.44 2.00 1.22
N ALA A 48 14.46 1.39 0.55
CA ALA A 48 14.74 0.39 -0.48
C ALA A 48 13.68 0.36 -1.59
N ILE A 49 14.10 -0.12 -2.76
CA ILE A 49 13.22 -0.51 -3.85
C ILE A 49 13.37 -2.01 -4.07
N VAL A 50 12.25 -2.73 -4.13
CA VAL A 50 12.23 -4.19 -4.28
C VAL A 50 11.34 -4.58 -5.44
N THR A 51 11.73 -5.61 -6.19
CA THR A 51 10.90 -6.19 -7.25
C THR A 51 11.22 -7.67 -7.44
N GLU A 52 10.24 -8.45 -7.88
CA GLU A 52 10.41 -9.82 -8.33
C GLU A 52 10.48 -9.95 -9.87
N VAL A 53 10.45 -8.82 -10.57
CA VAL A 53 10.45 -8.75 -12.02
C VAL A 53 11.89 -8.56 -12.50
N MET A 54 12.30 -9.32 -13.51
CA MET A 54 13.64 -9.22 -14.10
C MET A 54 13.96 -7.81 -14.61
N PRO A 55 15.24 -7.38 -14.58
CA PRO A 55 15.66 -6.12 -15.19
C PRO A 55 15.22 -5.98 -16.65
N GLY A 56 14.92 -4.76 -17.09
CA GLY A 56 14.47 -4.42 -18.45
C GLY A 56 12.99 -4.71 -18.74
N VAL A 57 12.25 -5.29 -17.80
CA VAL A 57 10.86 -5.70 -18.02
C VAL A 57 9.86 -4.63 -17.55
N ASN A 58 9.08 -4.08 -18.47
CA ASN A 58 8.05 -3.06 -18.18
C ASN A 58 6.90 -3.56 -17.29
N ALA A 59 6.24 -2.65 -16.58
CA ALA A 59 5.02 -2.94 -15.83
C ALA A 59 3.86 -3.33 -16.77
N ILE A 60 3.08 -4.33 -16.36
CA ILE A 60 1.82 -4.71 -17.03
C ILE A 60 0.69 -4.84 -15.99
N PRO A 61 -0.59 -4.64 -16.38
CA PRO A 61 -1.71 -4.62 -15.44
C PRO A 61 -1.77 -5.82 -14.48
N SER A 62 -1.53 -7.04 -14.97
CA SER A 62 -1.57 -8.26 -14.15
C SER A 62 -0.52 -8.28 -13.04
N ARG A 63 0.65 -7.68 -13.27
CA ARG A 63 1.74 -7.63 -12.29
C ARG A 63 1.44 -6.73 -11.11
N PHE A 64 0.57 -5.74 -11.23
CA PHE A 64 0.19 -4.92 -10.07
C PHE A 64 -0.51 -5.76 -9.01
N LEU A 65 -1.36 -6.71 -9.42
CA LEU A 65 -2.02 -7.63 -8.50
C LEU A 65 -1.02 -8.60 -7.87
N THR A 66 -0.12 -9.19 -8.67
CA THR A 66 0.92 -10.09 -8.16
C THR A 66 1.93 -9.39 -7.27
N ARG A 67 2.23 -8.11 -7.51
CA ARG A 67 3.11 -7.30 -6.67
C ARG A 67 2.49 -7.04 -5.30
N ASN A 68 1.17 -6.83 -5.24
CA ASN A 68 0.49 -6.43 -4.00
C ASN A 68 0.61 -7.48 -2.87
N ARG A 69 0.66 -8.78 -3.18
CA ARG A 69 0.94 -9.80 -2.16
C ARG A 69 2.31 -9.65 -1.49
N LEU A 70 3.32 -9.11 -2.19
CA LEU A 70 4.61 -8.82 -1.59
C LEU A 70 4.51 -7.67 -0.59
N ILE A 71 3.70 -6.65 -0.90
CA ILE A 71 3.45 -5.54 0.04
C ILE A 71 2.79 -6.09 1.31
N ALA A 72 1.75 -6.91 1.17
CA ALA A 72 1.10 -7.56 2.30
C ALA A 72 2.07 -8.42 3.11
N ALA A 73 2.89 -9.24 2.44
CA ALA A 73 3.81 -10.17 3.10
C ALA A 73 4.98 -9.47 3.82
N LEU A 74 5.49 -8.36 3.28
CA LEU A 74 6.57 -7.59 3.87
C LEU A 74 6.10 -6.68 5.02
N SER A 75 4.80 -6.48 5.17
CA SER A 75 4.24 -5.55 6.16
C SER A 75 3.83 -6.28 7.44
N ASN A 76 4.00 -5.63 8.59
CA ASN A 76 3.46 -6.13 9.86
C ASN A 76 1.94 -5.98 9.94
N ALA A 77 1.39 -4.94 9.30
CA ALA A 77 -0.04 -4.67 9.19
C ALA A 77 -0.34 -3.89 7.90
N THR A 78 -1.60 -3.88 7.46
CA THR A 78 -2.05 -3.14 6.27
C THR A 78 -3.12 -2.13 6.64
N LEU A 79 -2.88 -0.84 6.34
CA LEU A 79 -3.86 0.24 6.51
C LEU A 79 -4.41 0.68 5.15
N VAL A 80 -5.72 0.50 4.94
CA VAL A 80 -6.42 0.97 3.75
C VAL A 80 -7.02 2.35 4.01
N VAL A 81 -6.41 3.38 3.43
CA VAL A 81 -6.81 4.78 3.61
C VAL A 81 -8.01 5.14 2.73
N GLU A 82 -7.92 4.83 1.43
CA GLU A 82 -9.00 5.00 0.47
C GLU A 82 -9.02 3.83 -0.52
N ALA A 83 -10.21 3.33 -0.83
CA ALA A 83 -10.43 2.24 -1.77
C ALA A 83 -11.82 2.31 -2.38
N ALA A 84 -11.88 2.37 -3.72
CA ALA A 84 -13.13 2.10 -4.44
C ALA A 84 -13.54 0.62 -4.35
N PHE A 85 -14.82 0.31 -4.64
CA PHE A 85 -15.37 -1.05 -4.54
C PHE A 85 -14.60 -2.13 -5.32
N ARG A 86 -13.94 -1.75 -6.42
CA ARG A 86 -13.08 -2.64 -7.23
C ARG A 86 -11.60 -2.21 -7.22
N SER A 87 -11.13 -1.64 -6.11
CA SER A 87 -9.75 -1.19 -5.97
C SER A 87 -8.76 -2.37 -5.84
N GLY A 88 -7.57 -2.21 -6.41
CA GLY A 88 -6.46 -3.13 -6.20
C GLY A 88 -5.97 -3.18 -4.74
N SER A 89 -6.22 -2.14 -3.94
CA SER A 89 -5.90 -2.13 -2.50
C SER A 89 -6.70 -3.17 -1.70
N LEU A 90 -7.92 -3.50 -2.14
CA LEU A 90 -8.72 -4.56 -1.52
C LEU A 90 -8.07 -5.94 -1.66
N ARG A 91 -7.30 -6.15 -2.73
CA ARG A 91 -6.53 -7.39 -2.90
C ARG A 91 -5.39 -7.46 -1.87
N THR A 92 -4.66 -6.37 -1.67
CA THR A 92 -3.59 -6.30 -0.66
C THR A 92 -4.14 -6.57 0.74
N ALA A 93 -5.30 -5.99 1.08
CA ALA A 93 -5.97 -6.23 2.36
C ALA A 93 -6.32 -7.71 2.57
N ARG A 94 -6.85 -8.38 1.53
CA ARG A 94 -7.14 -9.82 1.58
C ARG A 94 -5.88 -10.67 1.73
N ASP A 95 -4.85 -10.39 0.93
CA ASP A 95 -3.58 -11.13 1.02
C ASP A 95 -2.96 -10.96 2.42
N ALA A 96 -3.09 -9.78 3.05
CA ALA A 96 -2.63 -9.54 4.42
C ALA A 96 -3.43 -10.34 5.45
N ALA A 97 -4.77 -10.37 5.33
CA ALA A 97 -5.62 -11.17 6.20
C ALA A 97 -5.35 -12.68 6.08
N GLU A 98 -5.11 -13.19 4.86
CA GLU A 98 -4.72 -14.59 4.61
C GLU A 98 -3.39 -14.95 5.27
N LEU A 99 -2.50 -13.97 5.44
CA LEU A 99 -1.22 -14.10 6.14
C LEU A 99 -1.32 -13.83 7.66
N PHE A 100 -2.53 -13.73 8.20
CA PHE A 100 -2.80 -13.40 9.61
C PHE A 100 -2.15 -12.08 10.05
N ARG A 101 -2.04 -11.10 9.15
CA ARG A 101 -1.59 -9.75 9.47
C ARG A 101 -2.79 -8.86 9.76
N PRO A 102 -2.73 -7.97 10.77
CA PRO A 102 -3.78 -7.00 11.01
C PRO A 102 -4.08 -6.17 9.76
N VAL A 103 -5.36 -6.03 9.47
CA VAL A 103 -5.87 -5.18 8.40
C VAL A 103 -6.72 -4.10 9.05
N MET A 104 -6.49 -2.87 8.65
CA MET A 104 -7.18 -1.69 9.14
C MET A 104 -7.77 -0.92 7.96
N ALA A 105 -8.87 -0.22 8.19
CA ALA A 105 -9.47 0.65 7.19
C ALA A 105 -9.94 1.97 7.83
N ILE A 106 -9.66 3.07 7.14
CA ILE A 106 -10.13 4.40 7.54
C ILE A 106 -11.53 4.61 6.96
N PRO A 107 -12.55 4.93 7.78
CA PRO A 107 -13.88 5.23 7.28
C PRO A 107 -13.87 6.60 6.56
N GLY A 108 -14.68 6.73 5.52
CA GLY A 108 -14.89 8.00 4.83
C GLY A 108 -16.37 8.32 4.58
N PRO A 109 -16.68 9.40 3.87
CA PRO A 109 -18.06 9.80 3.56
C PRO A 109 -18.83 8.69 2.82
N ILE A 110 -20.08 8.43 3.23
CA ILE A 110 -20.93 7.38 2.63
C ILE A 110 -21.30 7.63 1.16
N ASN A 111 -21.14 8.87 0.70
CA ASN A 111 -21.39 9.29 -0.68
C ASN A 111 -20.10 9.36 -1.52
N SER A 112 -18.95 8.98 -0.95
CA SER A 112 -17.68 8.96 -1.67
C SER A 112 -17.41 7.57 -2.27
N PRO A 113 -17.28 7.44 -3.61
CA PRO A 113 -16.93 6.18 -4.23
C PRO A 113 -15.59 5.61 -3.76
N THR A 114 -14.66 6.45 -3.29
CA THR A 114 -13.35 6.01 -2.77
C THR A 114 -13.41 5.50 -1.33
N SER A 115 -14.58 5.55 -0.68
CA SER A 115 -14.78 5.01 0.68
C SER A 115 -15.50 3.66 0.69
N GLU A 116 -16.17 3.29 -0.40
CA GLU A 116 -16.96 2.05 -0.51
C GLU A 116 -16.16 0.78 -0.16
N GLY A 117 -14.91 0.72 -0.60
CA GLY A 117 -14.01 -0.40 -0.31
C GLY A 117 -13.63 -0.47 1.17
N CYS A 118 -13.36 0.67 1.81
CA CYS A 118 -13.08 0.72 3.25
C CYS A 118 -14.32 0.30 4.06
N HIS A 119 -15.51 0.82 3.72
CA HIS A 119 -16.76 0.44 4.39
C HIS A 119 -17.05 -1.05 4.25
N ARG A 120 -16.78 -1.62 3.07
CA ARG A 120 -16.94 -3.05 2.83
C ARG A 120 -15.99 -3.88 3.71
N LEU A 121 -14.70 -3.53 3.77
CA LEU A 121 -13.73 -4.26 4.61
C LEU A 121 -14.16 -4.25 6.08
N ILE A 122 -14.64 -3.11 6.58
CA ILE A 122 -15.15 -2.96 7.95
C ILE A 122 -16.43 -3.81 8.12
N GLY A 123 -17.40 -3.70 7.21
CA GLY A 123 -18.67 -4.43 7.29
C GLY A 123 -18.54 -5.94 7.18
N GLU A 124 -17.57 -6.43 6.39
CA GLU A 124 -17.23 -7.85 6.26
C GLU A 124 -16.38 -8.37 7.44
N ARG A 125 -16.02 -7.50 8.40
CA ARG A 125 -15.06 -7.80 9.50
C ARG A 125 -13.71 -8.29 9.00
N ALA A 126 -13.32 -7.84 7.80
CA ALA A 126 -12.03 -8.12 7.20
C ALA A 126 -10.97 -7.07 7.57
N ALA A 127 -11.38 -5.95 8.16
CA ALA A 127 -10.51 -4.92 8.68
C ALA A 127 -11.10 -4.30 9.95
N GLU A 128 -10.21 -3.90 10.85
CA GLU A 128 -10.55 -3.08 12.01
C GLU A 128 -10.73 -1.61 11.58
N ILE A 129 -11.69 -0.94 12.21
CA ILE A 129 -11.92 0.48 11.95
C ILE A 129 -10.84 1.31 12.64
N VAL A 130 -10.24 2.24 11.90
CA VAL A 130 -9.22 3.16 12.41
C VAL A 130 -9.68 4.59 12.15
N THR A 131 -9.81 5.37 13.22
CA THR A 131 -10.26 6.77 13.18
C THR A 131 -9.19 7.76 13.65
N SER A 132 -8.09 7.25 14.22
CA SER A 132 -6.96 8.03 14.69
C SER A 132 -5.62 7.33 14.42
N VAL A 133 -4.52 8.09 14.50
CA VAL A 133 -3.17 7.51 14.43
C VAL A 133 -2.93 6.54 15.59
N SER A 134 -3.43 6.86 16.78
CA SER A 134 -3.31 6.00 17.97
C SER A 134 -3.95 4.64 17.73
N ASP A 135 -5.17 4.61 17.16
CA ASP A 135 -5.87 3.36 16.81
C ASP A 135 -4.99 2.48 15.90
N ALA A 136 -4.35 3.10 14.89
CA ALA A 136 -3.48 2.37 13.96
C ALA A 136 -2.23 1.78 14.63
N VAL A 137 -1.63 2.52 15.56
CA VAL A 137 -0.40 2.11 16.26
C VAL A 137 -0.66 0.96 17.25
N GLU A 138 -1.86 0.88 17.83
CA GLU A 138 -2.24 -0.24 18.70
C GLU A 138 -2.12 -1.59 17.99
N PHE A 139 -2.42 -1.67 16.69
CA PHE A 139 -2.29 -2.89 15.88
C PHE A 139 -0.85 -3.25 15.49
N LEU A 140 0.12 -2.35 15.71
CA LEU A 140 1.54 -2.59 15.40
C LEU A 140 2.33 -3.12 16.60
N SER A 141 1.79 -3.04 17.81
CA SER A 141 2.53 -3.19 19.07
C SER A 141 2.54 -4.63 19.62
N ILE A 142 2.69 -5.64 18.76
CA ILE A 142 2.82 -7.06 19.18
C ILE A 142 4.29 -7.44 19.35
#